data_AF-A0A536DNB0-F1
#
_entry.id   AF-A0A536DNB0-F1
#
_cell.length_a   1.000
_cell.length_b   1.000
_cell.length_c   1.000
_cell.angle_alpha   90.00
_cell.angle_beta   90.00
_cell.angle_gamma   90.00
#
_symmetry.space_group_name_H-M   'P 1'
#
loop_
_entity.id
_entity.type
_entity.pdbx_description
1 polymer ?
#
loop_
_entity_poly.entity_id
_entity_poly.type
_entity_poly.pdbx_seq_one_letter_code
_entity_poly.pdbx_strand_id
1 'polypeptide(L)' 'MLHAKPGMSDWSGVNVDDYTVLRAVPTGIMAARGVTIAGYEAASPGTATIRATATPLCSPGEACPAFAMIFEVQVTVV' A
#
# COMPACT_ATOMS: atom_id res chain seq x y z
N MET A 1 6.68 4.60 -0.56
CA MET A 1 6.06 5.31 0.58
C MET A 1 4.74 5.89 0.12
N LEU A 2 3.68 5.70 0.90
CA LEU A 2 2.36 6.23 0.59
C LEU A 2 1.93 7.21 1.67
N HIS A 3 1.45 8.38 1.25
CA HIS A 3 0.92 9.41 2.15
C HIS A 3 -0.61 9.36 2.13
N ALA A 4 -1.22 9.30 3.32
CA ALA A 4 -2.66 9.44 3.47
C ALA A 4 -3.12 10.79 2.92
N LYS A 5 -4.27 10.79 2.24
CA LYS A 5 -4.90 12.03 1.76
C LYS A 5 -5.85 12.58 2.82
N PRO A 6 -6.06 13.91 2.89
CA PRO A 6 -7.07 14.49 3.76
C PRO A 6 -8.45 13.84 3.56
N GLY A 7 -9.12 13.50 4.66
CA GLY A 7 -10.44 12.83 4.63
C GLY A 7 -10.40 11.34 4.30
N MET A 8 -9.21 10.74 4.13
CA MET A 8 -9.03 9.31 3.87
C MET A 8 -8.31 8.63 5.03
N SER A 9 -8.51 7.32 5.16
CA SER A 9 -7.76 6.46 6.07
C SER A 9 -6.28 6.45 5.69
N ASP A 10 -5.46 5.95 6.62
CA ASP A 10 -4.13 5.49 6.24
C ASP A 10 -4.22 4.40 5.16
N TRP A 11 -3.18 4.30 4.33
CA TRP A 11 -3.10 3.23 3.35
C TRP A 11 -2.92 1.89 4.07
N SER A 12 -3.70 0.92 3.66
CA SER A 12 -3.74 -0.42 4.25
C SER A 12 -3.69 -1.50 3.17
N GLY A 13 -3.51 -2.75 3.59
CA GLY A 13 -3.47 -3.89 2.68
C GLY A 13 -2.32 -3.85 1.68
N VAL A 14 -1.18 -3.22 2.04
CA VAL A 14 -0.01 -3.18 1.17
C VAL A 14 0.49 -4.60 0.93
N ASN A 15 0.33 -5.08 -0.30
CA ASN A 15 0.60 -6.47 -0.67
C ASN A 15 1.20 -6.55 -2.07
N VAL A 16 1.94 -7.62 -2.33
CA VAL A 16 2.41 -7.97 -3.68
C VAL A 16 1.72 -9.26 -4.14
N ASP A 17 1.43 -9.35 -5.44
CA ASP A 17 0.82 -10.54 -6.04
C ASP A 17 1.79 -11.72 -6.20
N ASP A 18 3.09 -11.44 -6.39
CA ASP A 18 4.15 -12.45 -6.52
C ASP A 18 5.36 -12.15 -5.62
N TYR A 19 5.42 -12.87 -4.49
CA TYR A 19 6.52 -12.78 -3.52
C TYR A 19 7.81 -13.48 -3.95
N THR A 20 7.79 -14.25 -5.05
CA THR A 20 8.98 -14.89 -5.61
C THR A 20 9.80 -13.93 -6.48
N VAL A 21 9.13 -12.93 -7.08
CA VAL A 21 9.76 -11.82 -7.82
C VAL A 21 10.14 -10.68 -6.87
N LEU A 22 9.23 -10.28 -5.97
CA LEU A 22 9.45 -9.24 -4.97
C LEU A 22 9.26 -9.75 -3.55
N ARG A 23 10.34 -9.95 -2.80
CA ARG A 23 10.26 -10.41 -1.42
C ARG A 23 10.07 -9.24 -0.47
N ALA A 24 9.10 -9.34 0.45
CA ALA A 24 8.92 -8.34 1.50
C ALA A 24 10.09 -8.38 2.50
N VAL A 25 10.58 -7.19 2.88
CA VAL A 25 11.66 -7.03 3.84
C VAL A 25 11.30 -6.02 4.93
N PRO A 26 11.77 -6.21 6.18
CA PRO A 26 11.64 -5.21 7.22
C PRO A 26 12.32 -3.91 6.79
N THR A 27 11.64 -2.78 7.00
CA THR A 27 12.19 -1.47 6.61
C THR A 27 13.07 -0.87 7.71
N GLY A 28 12.83 -1.23 8.99
CA GLY A 28 13.46 -0.57 10.14
C GLY A 28 13.04 0.89 10.34
N ILE A 29 12.11 1.40 9.53
CA ILE A 29 11.66 2.80 9.56
C ILE A 29 10.45 2.92 10.48
N MET A 30 10.51 3.81 11.46
CA MET A 30 9.32 4.27 12.16
C MET A 30 8.56 5.27 11.29
N ALA A 31 7.36 4.89 10.85
CA ALA A 31 6.53 5.76 10.03
C ALA A 31 5.90 6.88 10.86
N ALA A 32 5.92 8.10 10.33
CA ALA A 32 5.14 9.19 10.89
C ALA A 32 3.63 8.91 10.71
N ARG A 33 2.79 9.57 11.51
CA ARG A 33 1.32 9.48 11.36
C ARG A 33 0.91 9.86 9.93
N GLY A 34 0.00 9.10 9.32
CA GLY A 34 -0.44 9.36 7.95
C GLY A 34 0.49 8.79 6.87
N VAL A 35 1.53 8.05 7.25
CA VAL A 35 2.48 7.45 6.31
C VAL A 35 2.45 5.93 6.42
N THR A 36 2.32 5.27 5.28
CA THR A 36 2.48 3.82 5.16
C THR A 36 3.77 3.51 4.40
N ILE A 37 4.63 2.68 5.01
CA ILE A 37 5.93 2.26 4.45
C ILE A 37 5.94 0.74 4.32
N ALA A 38 6.26 0.25 3.13
CA ALA A 38 6.53 -1.16 2.86
C ALA A 38 7.87 -1.29 2.13
N GLY A 39 8.62 -2.34 2.45
CA GLY A 39 9.91 -2.66 1.84
C GLY A 39 9.82 -3.94 1.03
N TYR A 40 10.37 -3.92 -0.18
CA TYR A 40 10.49 -5.07 -1.05
C TYR A 40 11.89 -5.09 -1.65
N GLU A 41 12.47 -6.27 -1.79
CA GLU A 41 13.70 -6.50 -2.53
C GLU A 41 13.44 -7.36 -3.77
N ALA A 42 14.21 -7.11 -4.84
CA ALA A 42 14.18 -7.93 -6.04
C ALA A 42 14.74 -9.31 -5.73
N ALA A 43 13.91 -10.35 -5.85
CA ALA A 43 14.26 -11.72 -5.49
C ALA A 43 14.57 -12.58 -6.72
N SER A 44 13.82 -12.40 -7.82
CA SER A 44 14.09 -13.10 -9.09
C SER A 44 13.54 -12.32 -10.29
N PRO A 45 14.03 -12.58 -11.52
CA PRO A 45 13.50 -11.96 -12.73
C PRO A 45 12.01 -12.29 -12.93
N GLY A 46 11.23 -11.30 -13.33
CA GLY A 46 9.79 -11.43 -13.51
C GLY A 46 9.06 -10.12 -13.28
N THR A 47 7.74 -10.21 -13.14
CA THR A 47 6.88 -9.04 -12.92
C THR A 47 5.99 -9.28 -11.72
N ALA A 48 5.88 -8.28 -10.86
CA ALA A 48 5.02 -8.30 -9.68
C ALA A 48 4.32 -6.95 -9.51
N THR A 49 3.09 -6.98 -9.00
CA THR A 49 2.23 -5.83 -8.77
C THR A 49 2.09 -5.59 -7.27
N ILE A 50 2.46 -4.40 -6.82
CA ILE A 50 2.20 -3.93 -5.46
C ILE A 50 0.86 -3.19 -5.46
N ARG A 51 -0.02 -3.56 -4.52
CA ARG A 51 -1.34 -2.95 -4.33
C ARG A 51 -1.50 -2.43 -2.91
N ALA A 52 -2.26 -1.35 -2.74
CA ALA A 52 -2.71 -0.86 -1.45
C ALA A 52 -4.03 -0.09 -1.59
N THR A 53 -4.79 0.01 -0.51
CA THR A 53 -6.11 0.69 -0.51
C THR A 53 -6.24 1.70 0.61
N ALA A 54 -6.99 2.77 0.35
CA ALA A 54 -7.45 3.71 1.37
C ALA A 54 -8.94 4.01 1.18
N THR A 55 -9.68 4.19 2.26
CA THR A 55 -11.12 4.46 2.25
C THR A 55 -11.42 5.81 2.90
N PRO A 56 -12.55 6.46 2.58
CA PRO A 56 -12.98 7.67 3.28
C PRO A 56 -13.06 7.46 4.80
N LEU A 57 -12.62 8.44 5.58
CA LEU A 57 -12.87 8.51 7.02
C LEU A 57 -14.23 9.14 7.25
N CYS A 58 -15.11 8.41 7.93
CA CYS A 58 -16.48 8.82 8.22
C CYS A 58 -16.74 8.69 9.71
N SER A 59 -17.53 9.61 10.29
CA SER A 59 -17.90 9.49 11.70
C SER A 59 -18.85 8.30 11.90
N PRO A 60 -18.81 7.61 13.06
CA PRO A 60 -19.76 6.56 13.36
C PRO A 60 -21.22 7.06 13.22
N GLY A 61 -22.02 6.36 12.42
CA GLY A 61 -23.43 6.70 12.17
C GLY A 61 -23.69 7.65 11.00
N GLU A 62 -22.65 8.17 10.34
CA GLU A 62 -22.80 8.97 9.10
C GLU A 62 -22.80 8.07 7.86
N ALA A 63 -23.49 8.52 6.81
CA ALA A 63 -23.44 7.86 5.52
C ALA A 63 -22.05 8.01 4.90
N CYS A 64 -21.31 6.92 4.81
CA CYS A 64 -19.95 6.93 4.27
C CYS A 64 -19.97 6.72 2.75
N PRO A 65 -19.23 7.52 1.96
CA PRO A 65 -19.14 7.32 0.53
C PRO A 65 -18.59 5.92 0.19
N ALA A 66 -19.26 5.22 -0.73
CA ALA A 66 -18.90 3.87 -1.14
C ALA A 66 -17.85 3.86 -2.26
N PHE A 67 -16.70 4.49 -2.03
CA PHE A 67 -15.56 4.44 -2.94
C PHE A 67 -14.26 4.16 -2.16
N ALA A 68 -13.25 3.64 -2.86
CA ALA A 68 -11.91 3.43 -2.32
C ALA A 68 -10.88 3.98 -3.30
N MET A 69 -9.75 4.43 -2.75
CA MET A 69 -8.56 4.71 -3.54
C MET A 69 -7.72 3.44 -3.64
N ILE A 70 -7.25 3.15 -4.86
CA ILE A 70 -6.34 2.03 -5.14
C ILE A 70 -5.00 2.63 -5.54
N PHE A 71 -3.94 2.21 -4.86
CA PHE A 71 -2.58 2.33 -5.34
C PHE A 71 -2.20 1.02 -6.00
N GLU A 72 -1.67 1.11 -7.21
CA GLU A 72 -1.21 -0.03 -7.99
C GLU A 72 0.06 0.35 -8.74
N VAL A 73 1.11 -0.43 -8.57
CA VAL A 73 2.35 -0.29 -9.32
C VAL A 73 2.84 -1.66 -9.76
N GLN A 74 3.13 -1.78 -11.05
CA GLN A 74 3.77 -2.95 -11.61
C GLN A 74 5.28 -2.74 -11.62
N VAL A 75 6.02 -3.73 -11.12
CA VAL A 75 7.47 -3.74 -11.03
C VAL A 75 7.99 -4.89 -11.86
N THR A 76 8.94 -4.60 -12.75
CA THR A 76 9.64 -5.60 -13.55
C THR A 76 11.08 -5.71 -13.06
N VAL A 77 11.49 -6.93 -12.74
CA VAL A 77 12.86 -7.29 -12.37
C VAL A 77 13.48 -8.02 -13.56
N VAL A 78 14.65 -7.56 -14.00
CA VAL A 78 15.40 -8.10 -15.15
C VAL A 78 16.75 -8.65 -14.73
#